data_AF-A0A1L0CPT9-F1
#
_entry.id   AF-A0A1L0CPT9-F1
#
_cell.length_a   1.000
_cell.length_b   1.000
_cell.length_c   1.000
_cell.angle_alpha   90.00
_cell.angle_beta   90.00
_cell.angle_gamma   90.00
#
_symmetry.space_group_name_H-M   'P 1'
#
loop_
_entity.id
_entity.type
_entity.pdbx_description
1 polymer ?
#
loop_
_entity_poly.entity_id
_entity_poly.type
_entity_poly.pdbx_seq_one_letter_code
_entity_poly.pdbx_strand_id
1 'polypeptide(L)'
;MSLNESKRILKNRKPRVNAKTSSVEAEDDKKTKVGNKIDTKDIRNLPVSLQRGKSNHKWLAMMTVLGALLLKLLNEYNNRMKNKDTFYTHNVDAFLQYSKNNTFLTHLDGHYKEYPFELYPENITFMGSEYIKYDVEEAFLYTWEEYYFNNANVDKIDYIVEALDTKLLMFNNTQSNNHRVKLEYLIQQDLAIIKYAKEFGISPSVLGGLLSSYNLFENETLLKKSFPDGATILNEQILVIRNNLHSKDLQENDDLDIQFLNEHIVSASGVDAKNRSVKHQDLSSKELNINDIYLKSKEYHYDNSIVNISHFWQSVYDIKINNTKSVNSTIQLRKKTKVKKSNPLNKLRYIDISTQDDAVDVSYCKLPSSLLTVLTKGYDETEISKNKNLFDDVPDMKDNYGYAMELVRSCYHIFMESKVPLNKGGVPDRIIFMDAALSGTDFDGLILSKYGSFYFKPSTVDILKNDDILESIYYAFYASKSKTFHLWIFEIFQHYASLLDECQYDKLWFSHTLKYLYLSFLNDKEGIDHKRVVLTKNGHLYPTTI
;
A
#
# COMPACT_ATOMS: atom_id res chain seq x y z
N MET A 1 -4.36 -52.16 6.07
CA MET A 1 -5.74 -52.43 5.62
C MET A 1 -6.00 -51.64 4.34
N SER A 2 -6.59 -52.33 3.37
CA SER A 2 -6.92 -52.05 1.96
C SER A 2 -6.89 -50.63 1.40
N LEU A 3 -6.14 -50.49 0.30
CA LEU A 3 -6.41 -49.64 -0.87
C LEU A 3 -7.66 -50.14 -1.65
N ASN A 4 -8.43 -49.22 -2.24
CA ASN A 4 -9.27 -49.38 -3.44
C ASN A 4 -9.63 -47.96 -3.94
N GLU A 5 -9.01 -47.44 -4.99
CA GLU A 5 -9.32 -47.60 -6.43
C GLU A 5 -10.72 -47.10 -6.87
N SER A 6 -10.75 -46.01 -7.64
CA SER A 6 -11.75 -45.82 -8.71
C SER A 6 -11.25 -44.85 -9.82
N LYS A 7 -10.85 -45.47 -10.94
CA LYS A 7 -10.83 -44.99 -12.34
C LYS A 7 -12.28 -44.63 -12.77
N ARG A 8 -12.67 -43.86 -13.80
CA ARG A 8 -12.21 -43.38 -15.13
C ARG A 8 -13.24 -42.28 -15.53
N ILE A 9 -13.05 -41.36 -16.48
CA ILE A 9 -13.26 -41.53 -17.94
C ILE A 9 -12.79 -40.23 -18.64
N LEU A 10 -11.87 -40.34 -19.60
CA LEU A 10 -11.51 -39.33 -20.60
C LEU A 10 -11.77 -39.94 -21.99
N LYS A 11 -12.47 -39.23 -22.89
CA LYS A 11 -12.70 -39.66 -24.27
C LYS A 11 -12.14 -38.66 -25.29
N ASN A 12 -11.15 -39.16 -26.02
CA ASN A 12 -10.96 -39.12 -27.48
C ASN A 12 -10.67 -37.80 -28.21
N ARG A 13 -9.39 -37.64 -28.56
CA ARG A 13 -8.89 -37.00 -29.80
C ARG A 13 -9.10 -37.92 -31.02
N LYS A 14 -9.17 -37.34 -32.22
CA LYS A 14 -8.66 -37.95 -33.46
C LYS A 14 -7.92 -36.93 -34.35
N PRO A 15 -7.01 -37.39 -35.23
CA PRO A 15 -5.85 -36.64 -35.74
C PRO A 15 -5.89 -36.43 -37.27
N ARG A 16 -4.83 -35.81 -37.84
CA ARG A 16 -4.23 -35.94 -39.21
C ARG A 16 -3.65 -34.57 -39.65
N VAL A 17 -2.64 -34.39 -40.51
CA VAL A 17 -1.67 -35.20 -41.28
C VAL A 17 -0.57 -34.26 -41.82
N ASN A 18 0.57 -34.86 -42.16
CA ASN A 18 1.86 -34.31 -42.57
C ASN A 18 1.93 -33.42 -43.84
N ALA A 19 2.85 -32.46 -43.76
CA ALA A 19 3.94 -32.05 -44.67
C ALA A 19 3.71 -31.84 -46.19
N LYS A 20 4.20 -30.70 -46.70
CA LYS A 20 5.24 -30.65 -47.75
C LYS A 20 5.86 -29.25 -47.92
N THR A 21 7.17 -29.27 -48.09
CA THR A 21 8.12 -28.17 -48.36
C THR A 21 8.39 -28.02 -49.87
N SER A 22 8.73 -26.80 -50.29
CA SER A 22 9.61 -26.38 -51.43
C SER A 22 9.28 -24.91 -51.73
N SER A 23 10.15 -23.89 -51.80
CA SER A 23 11.56 -23.65 -52.17
C SER A 23 11.63 -22.85 -53.48
N VAL A 24 12.59 -21.91 -53.56
CA VAL A 24 13.15 -21.28 -54.78
C VAL A 24 12.30 -20.14 -55.38
N GLU A 25 12.81 -19.01 -55.87
CA GLU A 25 14.00 -18.14 -55.76
C GLU A 25 13.68 -16.96 -56.69
N ALA A 26 14.30 -15.80 -56.42
CA ALA A 26 14.65 -14.75 -57.39
C ALA A 26 13.48 -14.03 -58.14
N GLU A 27 13.56 -12.78 -58.58
CA GLU A 27 14.66 -11.87 -58.80
C GLU A 27 14.08 -10.44 -58.93
N ASP A 28 14.99 -9.47 -58.84
CA ASP A 28 14.85 -8.03 -58.96
C ASP A 28 14.00 -7.52 -60.15
N ASP A 29 13.33 -6.36 -60.00
CA ASP A 29 13.88 -5.11 -60.58
C ASP A 29 13.01 -3.86 -60.34
N LYS A 30 13.73 -2.77 -60.07
CA LYS A 30 13.51 -1.36 -60.45
C LYS A 30 12.24 -0.59 -60.04
N LYS A 31 12.51 0.29 -59.06
CA LYS A 31 12.13 1.72 -58.97
C LYS A 31 11.64 2.36 -60.29
N THR A 32 10.50 3.04 -60.21
CA THR A 32 10.37 4.40 -60.75
C THR A 32 9.37 5.24 -59.94
N LYS A 33 9.81 6.45 -59.62
CA LYS A 33 9.05 7.57 -59.04
C LYS A 33 8.08 8.15 -60.07
N VAL A 34 7.28 9.11 -59.59
CA VAL A 34 6.42 10.08 -60.32
C VAL A 34 5.01 9.51 -60.49
N GLY A 35 3.96 10.09 -59.91
CA GLY A 35 3.68 11.50 -59.71
C GLY A 35 2.59 11.92 -60.69
N ASN A 36 1.55 12.54 -60.15
CA ASN A 36 0.44 13.22 -60.84
C ASN A 36 -0.84 12.39 -61.11
N LYS A 37 -1.88 12.82 -60.37
CA LYS A 37 -3.32 12.88 -60.71
C LYS A 37 -3.75 12.07 -61.93
N ILE A 38 -4.39 10.93 -61.68
CA ILE A 38 -5.23 10.24 -62.67
C ILE A 38 -6.66 10.76 -62.52
N ASP A 39 -7.11 11.45 -63.56
CA ASP A 39 -8.48 11.87 -63.79
C ASP A 39 -9.34 10.61 -64.10
N THR A 40 -10.40 10.38 -63.33
CA THR A 40 -11.12 9.09 -63.24
C THR A 40 -12.08 8.80 -64.41
N LYS A 41 -11.84 9.37 -65.60
CA LYS A 41 -12.76 9.26 -66.73
C LYS A 41 -12.36 8.25 -67.82
N ASP A 42 -11.21 7.57 -67.72
CA ASP A 42 -10.72 6.65 -68.76
C ASP A 42 -10.45 5.18 -68.31
N ILE A 43 -11.26 4.63 -67.40
CA ILE A 43 -11.13 3.22 -66.95
C ILE A 43 -11.93 2.23 -67.84
N ARG A 44 -12.52 2.65 -68.96
CA ARG A 44 -13.40 1.76 -69.76
C ARG A 44 -12.73 0.89 -70.83
N ASN A 45 -11.41 0.94 -71.01
CA ASN A 45 -10.72 0.10 -72.00
C ASN A 45 -9.44 -0.56 -71.46
N LEU A 46 -9.58 -1.43 -70.46
CA LEU A 46 -8.55 -2.42 -70.15
C LEU A 46 -8.80 -3.72 -70.93
N PRO A 47 -7.77 -4.32 -71.55
CA PRO A 47 -7.92 -5.49 -72.41
C PRO A 47 -8.40 -6.74 -71.67
N VAL A 48 -9.23 -7.53 -72.37
CA VAL A 48 -9.94 -8.75 -71.92
C VAL A 48 -8.99 -9.89 -71.47
N SER A 49 -7.67 -9.73 -71.63
CA SER A 49 -6.67 -10.70 -71.19
C SER A 49 -6.49 -10.81 -69.67
N LEU A 50 -7.06 -9.89 -68.87
CA LEU A 50 -7.06 -9.97 -67.40
C LEU A 50 -8.28 -10.71 -66.80
N GLN A 51 -9.23 -11.20 -67.60
CA GLN A 51 -10.47 -11.82 -67.09
C GLN A 51 -10.47 -13.36 -66.97
N ARG A 52 -9.35 -14.04 -67.27
CA ARG A 52 -9.24 -15.51 -67.15
C ARG A 52 -8.18 -15.94 -66.14
N GLY A 53 -8.55 -15.84 -64.86
CA GLY A 53 -7.80 -16.38 -63.72
C GLY A 53 -8.68 -16.47 -62.47
N LYS A 54 -9.85 -17.12 -62.58
CA LYS A 54 -10.93 -17.07 -61.55
C LYS A 54 -10.63 -17.77 -60.22
N SER A 55 -9.53 -18.53 -60.09
CA SER A 55 -9.15 -19.16 -58.80
C SER A 55 -8.12 -18.34 -58.01
N ASN A 56 -7.14 -17.71 -58.68
CA ASN A 56 -6.05 -17.02 -57.98
C ASN A 56 -6.48 -15.67 -57.40
N HIS A 57 -7.43 -14.97 -58.01
CA HIS A 57 -7.92 -13.69 -57.45
C HIS A 57 -8.63 -13.84 -56.11
N LYS A 58 -9.32 -14.96 -55.86
CA LYS A 58 -9.95 -15.20 -54.56
C LYS A 58 -8.90 -15.43 -53.47
N TRP A 59 -7.84 -16.16 -53.80
CA TRP A 59 -6.75 -16.42 -52.87
C TRP A 59 -5.93 -15.16 -52.58
N LEU A 60 -5.65 -14.37 -53.62
CA LEU A 60 -4.98 -13.07 -53.47
C LEU A 60 -5.83 -12.11 -52.63
N ALA A 61 -7.13 -11.99 -52.91
CA ALA A 61 -8.04 -11.16 -52.12
C ALA A 61 -8.10 -11.63 -50.66
N MET A 62 -8.15 -12.94 -50.42
CA MET A 62 -8.14 -13.51 -49.07
C MET A 62 -6.84 -13.17 -48.32
N MET A 63 -5.68 -13.33 -48.96
CA MET A 63 -4.38 -12.98 -48.36
C MET A 63 -4.24 -11.48 -48.12
N THR A 64 -4.82 -10.65 -48.98
CA THR A 64 -4.82 -9.19 -48.82
C THR A 64 -5.66 -8.79 -47.60
N VAL A 65 -6.84 -9.40 -47.43
CA VAL A 65 -7.69 -9.19 -46.25
C VAL A 65 -7.00 -9.69 -44.98
N LEU A 66 -6.38 -10.87 -45.02
CA LEU A 66 -5.67 -11.46 -43.88
C LEU A 66 -4.47 -10.61 -43.46
N GLY A 67 -3.68 -10.13 -44.44
CA GLY A 67 -2.57 -9.21 -44.20
C GLY A 67 -3.02 -7.87 -43.61
N ALA A 68 -4.12 -7.30 -44.12
CA ALA A 68 -4.70 -6.08 -43.55
C ALA A 68 -5.21 -6.29 -42.11
N LEU A 69 -5.77 -7.46 -41.81
CA LEU A 69 -6.25 -7.82 -40.47
C LEU A 69 -5.08 -8.02 -39.50
N LEU A 70 -4.00 -8.65 -39.95
CA LEU A 70 -2.79 -8.87 -39.17
C LEU A 70 -2.03 -7.55 -38.92
N LEU A 71 -1.97 -6.66 -39.92
CA LEU A 71 -1.46 -5.30 -39.75
C LEU A 71 -2.33 -4.47 -38.82
N LYS A 72 -3.66 -4.62 -38.87
CA LYS A 72 -4.57 -3.96 -37.94
C LYS A 72 -4.36 -4.47 -36.51
N LEU A 73 -4.21 -5.78 -36.32
CA LEU A 73 -3.93 -6.37 -35.01
C LEU A 73 -2.54 -5.97 -34.48
N LEU A 74 -1.52 -5.93 -35.34
CA LEU A 74 -0.19 -5.42 -34.99
C LEU A 74 -0.23 -3.93 -34.67
N ASN A 75 -1.00 -3.13 -35.41
CA ASN A 75 -1.16 -1.71 -35.14
C ASN A 75 -2.00 -1.47 -33.87
N GLU A 76 -3.04 -2.26 -33.60
CA GLU A 76 -3.78 -2.20 -32.34
C GLU A 76 -2.93 -2.69 -31.17
N TYR A 77 -2.10 -3.71 -31.35
CA TYR A 77 -1.14 -4.17 -30.34
C TYR A 77 -0.07 -3.12 -30.08
N ASN A 78 0.55 -2.56 -31.14
CA ASN A 78 1.52 -1.47 -31.03
C ASN A 78 0.89 -0.18 -30.53
N ASN A 79 -0.37 0.12 -30.82
CA ASN A 79 -1.07 1.27 -30.24
C ASN A 79 -1.50 1.00 -28.81
N ARG A 80 -1.80 -0.25 -28.42
CA ARG A 80 -1.98 -0.61 -27.00
C ARG A 80 -0.66 -0.56 -26.23
N MET A 81 0.46 -0.90 -26.86
CA MET A 81 1.80 -0.77 -26.28
C MET A 81 2.30 0.67 -26.28
N LYS A 82 2.04 1.44 -27.34
CA LYS A 82 2.35 2.87 -27.41
C LYS A 82 1.45 3.69 -26.51
N ASN A 83 0.15 3.38 -26.39
CA ASN A 83 -0.74 4.06 -25.44
C ASN A 83 -0.61 3.55 -24.00
N LYS A 84 0.34 2.66 -23.70
CA LYS A 84 0.83 2.50 -22.32
C LYS A 84 1.71 3.69 -21.91
N ASP A 85 2.31 4.38 -22.88
CA ASP A 85 3.07 5.61 -22.66
C ASP A 85 2.36 6.77 -23.37
N THR A 86 1.89 7.75 -22.60
CA THR A 86 1.36 9.04 -23.08
C THR A 86 -0.13 9.09 -23.46
N PHE A 87 -0.98 9.22 -22.44
CA PHE A 87 -2.32 9.79 -22.62
C PHE A 87 -2.49 11.23 -22.11
N TYR A 88 -1.44 11.86 -21.56
CA TYR A 88 -1.51 13.26 -21.13
C TYR A 88 -0.16 13.98 -21.32
N THR A 89 -0.03 14.71 -22.43
CA THR A 89 1.10 15.63 -22.66
C THR A 89 0.58 16.97 -23.19
N HIS A 90 0.05 17.82 -22.31
CA HIS A 90 -0.11 19.26 -22.59
C HIS A 90 0.24 20.06 -21.33
N ASN A 91 1.52 20.02 -20.91
CA ASN A 91 2.23 21.15 -20.28
C ASN A 91 3.70 20.81 -19.91
N VAL A 92 4.46 20.25 -20.86
CA VAL A 92 5.89 19.94 -20.65
C VAL A 92 6.78 21.18 -20.80
N ASP A 93 6.34 22.20 -21.54
CA ASP A 93 7.18 23.35 -21.89
C ASP A 93 7.32 24.40 -20.77
N ALA A 94 6.38 24.45 -19.81
CA ALA A 94 6.47 25.36 -18.67
C ALA A 94 7.54 24.92 -17.65
N PHE A 95 7.84 23.62 -17.60
CA PHE A 95 8.80 23.05 -16.63
C PHE A 95 10.24 23.02 -17.17
N LEU A 96 10.41 22.86 -18.49
CA LEU A 96 11.72 22.93 -19.17
C LEU A 96 12.42 24.29 -19.06
N GLN A 97 11.66 25.38 -18.83
CA GLN A 97 12.24 26.70 -18.60
C GLN A 97 12.68 26.92 -17.14
N TYR A 98 12.15 26.16 -16.17
CA TYR A 98 12.50 26.28 -14.76
C TYR A 98 13.76 25.48 -14.41
N SER A 99 13.95 24.28 -14.99
CA SER A 99 15.12 23.44 -14.70
C SER A 99 16.43 23.91 -15.35
N LYS A 100 16.37 24.76 -16.39
CA LYS A 100 17.56 25.28 -17.06
C LYS A 100 18.33 26.35 -16.28
N ASN A 101 17.77 26.91 -15.20
CA ASN A 101 18.35 28.08 -14.53
C ASN A 101 18.88 27.84 -13.10
N ASN A 102 18.76 26.64 -12.52
CA ASN A 102 19.25 26.36 -11.15
C ASN A 102 20.25 25.20 -11.13
N THR A 103 21.51 25.49 -11.48
CA THR A 103 22.65 24.61 -11.21
C THR A 103 23.30 25.00 -9.88
N PHE A 104 22.96 24.32 -8.79
CA PHE A 104 23.61 24.48 -7.48
C PHE A 104 24.32 23.19 -6.99
N LEU A 105 24.55 22.21 -7.87
CA LEU A 105 25.22 20.95 -7.52
C LEU A 105 26.44 20.66 -8.40
N THR A 106 27.34 21.63 -8.51
CA THR A 106 28.72 21.35 -8.90
C THR A 106 29.66 21.88 -7.83
N HIS A 107 29.63 21.26 -6.65
CA HIS A 107 30.78 21.31 -5.76
C HIS A 107 31.53 19.98 -5.90
N LEU A 108 32.56 19.99 -6.74
CA LEU A 108 33.58 18.95 -6.80
C LEU A 108 34.44 19.09 -5.55
N ASP A 109 34.53 18.04 -4.73
CA ASP A 109 35.58 17.93 -3.72
C ASP A 109 36.46 16.70 -4.01
N GLY A 110 37.76 16.83 -3.71
CA GLY A 110 38.89 16.19 -4.38
C GLY A 110 39.13 14.70 -4.16
N HIS A 111 38.13 13.91 -3.76
CA HIS A 111 38.28 12.45 -3.60
C HIS A 111 37.25 11.68 -4.42
N TYR A 112 37.63 11.43 -5.66
CA TYR A 112 36.94 10.59 -6.64
C TYR A 112 36.56 9.20 -6.09
N LYS A 113 35.28 9.04 -5.78
CA LYS A 113 34.53 7.84 -6.17
C LYS A 113 33.37 8.31 -7.04
N GLU A 114 33.51 8.16 -8.35
CA GLU A 114 32.37 8.24 -9.26
C GLU A 114 31.41 7.09 -8.88
N TYR A 115 30.24 7.45 -8.35
CA TYR A 115 29.12 6.52 -8.27
C TYR A 115 28.56 6.38 -9.70
N PRO A 116 28.43 5.16 -10.25
CA PRO A 116 28.06 4.96 -11.66
C PRO A 116 26.58 5.24 -11.96
N PHE A 117 25.87 5.94 -11.09
CA PHE A 117 24.45 6.24 -11.27
C PHE A 117 24.27 7.76 -11.18
N GLU A 118 24.21 8.42 -12.33
CA GLU A 118 23.55 9.73 -12.41
C GLU A 118 22.05 9.49 -12.18
N LEU A 119 21.54 9.98 -11.06
CA LEU A 119 20.11 10.08 -10.84
C LEU A 119 19.60 11.19 -11.74
N TYR A 120 19.17 10.82 -12.95
CA TYR A 120 18.29 11.70 -13.71
C TYR A 120 16.96 11.73 -12.95
N PRO A 121 16.48 12.90 -12.49
CA PRO A 121 15.09 13.04 -12.11
C PRO A 121 14.27 12.84 -13.39
N GLU A 122 13.97 11.58 -13.71
CA GLU A 122 12.97 11.27 -14.71
C GLU A 122 11.67 11.88 -14.17
N ASN A 123 11.14 12.87 -14.89
CA ASN A 123 9.89 13.53 -14.56
C ASN A 123 8.84 12.48 -14.17
N ILE A 124 8.44 12.44 -12.91
CA ILE A 124 7.39 11.56 -12.40
C ILE A 124 6.10 11.92 -13.15
N THR A 125 5.83 11.23 -14.26
CA THR A 125 4.57 11.36 -15.00
C THR A 125 3.60 10.31 -14.48
N PHE A 126 2.69 10.72 -13.60
CA PHE A 126 1.59 9.91 -13.08
C PHE A 126 0.73 9.32 -14.22
N MET A 127 1.02 8.10 -14.67
CA MET A 127 0.26 7.39 -15.71
C MET A 127 -0.14 5.98 -15.24
N GLY A 128 -1.45 5.78 -14.95
CA GLY A 128 -2.09 4.46 -14.81
C GLY A 128 -1.93 3.77 -13.45
N SER A 129 -3.00 3.13 -12.97
CA SER A 129 -3.06 2.50 -11.63
C SER A 129 -2.06 1.37 -11.39
N GLU A 130 -1.50 0.76 -12.44
CA GLU A 130 -0.48 -0.30 -12.31
C GLU A 130 0.91 0.26 -11.97
N TYR A 131 1.12 1.58 -12.10
CA TYR A 131 2.41 2.21 -11.91
C TYR A 131 2.52 3.02 -10.61
N ILE A 132 1.41 3.24 -9.90
CA ILE A 132 1.42 4.05 -8.65
C ILE A 132 2.34 3.44 -7.60
N LYS A 133 2.45 2.10 -7.53
CA LYS A 133 3.41 1.46 -6.63
C LYS A 133 4.85 1.89 -6.88
N TYR A 134 5.23 2.17 -8.14
CA TYR A 134 6.56 2.68 -8.48
C TYR A 134 6.73 4.14 -8.10
N ASP A 135 5.66 4.95 -8.17
CA ASP A 135 5.69 6.32 -7.64
C ASP A 135 5.92 6.31 -6.11
N VAL A 136 5.32 5.34 -5.41
CA VAL A 136 5.55 5.14 -3.96
C VAL A 136 6.97 4.65 -3.69
N GLU A 137 7.50 3.72 -4.51
CA GLU A 137 8.92 3.30 -4.44
C GLU A 137 9.87 4.49 -4.67
N GLU A 138 9.58 5.36 -5.64
CA GLU A 138 10.42 6.53 -5.92
C GLU A 138 10.32 7.56 -4.79
N ALA A 139 9.13 7.80 -4.23
CA ALA A 139 8.97 8.62 -3.03
C ALA A 139 9.76 8.05 -1.84
N PHE A 140 9.78 6.72 -1.66
CA PHE A 140 10.62 6.07 -0.66
C PHE A 140 12.10 6.34 -0.92
N LEU A 141 12.58 6.10 -2.13
CA LEU A 141 13.99 6.26 -2.49
C LEU A 141 14.44 7.72 -2.33
N TYR A 142 13.63 8.67 -2.80
CA TYR A 142 13.89 10.11 -2.68
C TYR A 142 14.04 10.54 -1.22
N THR A 143 13.05 10.21 -0.38
CA THR A 143 13.06 10.58 1.04
C THR A 143 14.14 9.85 1.83
N TRP A 144 14.50 8.63 1.41
CA TRP A 144 15.60 7.87 2.01
C TRP A 144 16.98 8.47 1.68
N GLU A 145 17.19 8.94 0.46
CA GLU A 145 18.43 9.64 0.07
C GLU A 145 18.60 10.92 0.87
N GLU A 146 17.55 11.75 0.97
CA GLU A 146 17.56 12.96 1.79
C GLU A 146 17.92 12.65 3.25
N TYR A 147 17.30 11.62 3.82
CA TYR A 147 17.60 11.12 5.16
C TYR A 147 19.07 10.72 5.33
N TYR A 148 19.62 9.96 4.37
CA TYR A 148 20.98 9.44 4.43
C TYR A 148 22.03 10.56 4.40
N PHE A 149 21.80 11.59 3.57
CA PHE A 149 22.73 12.71 3.39
C PHE A 149 22.59 13.79 4.47
N ASN A 150 21.43 13.92 5.13
CA ASN A 150 21.24 14.91 6.17
C ASN A 150 21.79 14.43 7.53
N ASN A 151 22.93 15.00 7.96
CA ASN A 151 23.63 14.63 9.19
C ASN A 151 22.93 15.07 10.49
N ALA A 152 21.80 15.78 10.42
CA ALA A 152 21.05 16.23 11.59
C ALA A 152 20.25 15.10 12.29
N ASN A 153 20.04 13.95 11.64
CA ASN A 153 19.28 12.84 12.21
C ASN A 153 20.20 11.95 13.07
N VAL A 154 20.13 12.15 14.39
CA VAL A 154 21.05 11.58 15.40
C VAL A 154 20.84 10.07 15.64
N ASP A 155 19.69 9.51 15.29
CA ASP A 155 19.37 8.08 15.50
C ASP A 155 19.38 7.28 14.19
N LYS A 156 20.56 7.23 13.53
CA LYS A 156 20.69 6.63 12.18
C LYS A 156 20.23 5.17 12.10
N ILE A 157 20.47 4.41 13.16
CA ILE A 157 20.21 2.98 13.13
C ILE A 157 18.74 2.61 13.29
N ASP A 158 17.99 3.35 14.10
CA ASP A 158 16.60 3.02 14.38
C ASP A 158 15.77 3.13 13.11
N TYR A 159 15.98 4.18 12.32
CA TYR A 159 15.33 4.34 11.01
C TYR A 159 15.74 3.25 10.02
N ILE A 160 17.02 2.87 9.99
CA ILE A 160 17.53 1.79 9.13
C ILE A 160 16.78 0.49 9.42
N VAL A 161 16.67 0.13 10.70
CA VAL A 161 16.00 -1.10 11.10
C VAL A 161 14.49 -1.04 10.87
N GLU A 162 13.87 0.08 11.22
CA GLU A 162 12.42 0.28 11.08
C GLU A 162 11.97 0.30 9.61
N ALA A 163 12.79 0.82 8.70
CA ALA A 163 12.49 0.85 7.27
C ALA A 163 12.87 -0.43 6.51
N LEU A 164 13.61 -1.36 7.13
CA LEU A 164 14.20 -2.50 6.43
C LEU A 164 13.13 -3.43 5.85
N ASP A 165 12.07 -3.74 6.60
CA ASP A 165 11.00 -4.60 6.13
C ASP A 165 10.25 -3.98 4.92
N THR A 166 10.04 -2.66 4.91
CA THR A 166 9.50 -1.92 3.77
C THR A 166 10.38 -2.07 2.53
N LYS A 167 11.71 -1.91 2.67
CA LYS A 167 12.65 -2.11 1.55
C LYS A 167 12.61 -3.52 1.01
N LEU A 168 12.55 -4.51 1.90
CA LEU A 168 12.47 -5.92 1.53
C LEU A 168 11.17 -6.22 0.77
N LEU A 169 10.03 -5.67 1.23
CA LEU A 169 8.74 -5.79 0.53
C LEU A 169 8.77 -5.15 -0.86
N MET A 170 9.32 -3.94 -0.97
CA MET A 170 9.48 -3.23 -2.24
C MET A 170 10.41 -4.02 -3.18
N PHE A 171 11.57 -4.47 -2.70
CA PHE A 171 12.52 -5.25 -3.49
C PHE A 171 11.92 -6.56 -4.00
N ASN A 172 11.14 -7.26 -3.15
CA ASN A 172 10.52 -8.54 -3.52
C ASN A 172 9.46 -8.36 -4.63
N ASN A 173 8.74 -7.23 -4.61
CA ASN A 173 7.56 -7.00 -5.46
C ASN A 173 7.77 -6.01 -6.62
N THR A 174 8.89 -5.28 -6.67
CA THR A 174 9.18 -4.33 -7.74
C THR A 174 9.49 -5.07 -9.05
N GLN A 175 8.92 -4.62 -10.16
CA GLN A 175 9.27 -5.10 -11.50
C GLN A 175 10.19 -4.10 -12.23
N SER A 176 10.50 -2.95 -11.61
CA SER A 176 11.46 -1.99 -12.13
C SER A 176 12.89 -2.50 -11.86
N ASN A 177 13.65 -2.77 -12.92
CA ASN A 177 15.05 -3.17 -12.77
C ASN A 177 15.88 -2.08 -12.08
N ASN A 178 15.57 -0.80 -12.33
CA ASN A 178 16.27 0.33 -11.72
C ASN A 178 16.01 0.36 -10.20
N HIS A 179 14.74 0.33 -9.79
CA HIS A 179 14.40 0.33 -8.37
C HIS A 179 14.93 -0.90 -7.67
N ARG A 180 14.89 -2.07 -8.32
CA ARG A 180 15.47 -3.30 -7.79
C ARG A 180 16.95 -3.14 -7.46
N VAL A 181 17.76 -2.58 -8.36
CA VAL A 181 19.19 -2.35 -8.13
C VAL A 181 19.43 -1.34 -7.01
N LYS A 182 18.67 -0.23 -6.98
CA LYS A 182 18.76 0.77 -5.90
C LYS A 182 18.42 0.16 -4.54
N LEU A 183 17.29 -0.54 -4.44
CA LEU A 183 16.85 -1.19 -3.22
C LEU A 183 17.82 -2.28 -2.77
N GLU A 184 18.35 -3.09 -3.70
CA GLU A 184 19.37 -4.09 -3.39
C GLU A 184 20.59 -3.48 -2.73
N TYR A 185 21.10 -2.39 -3.30
CA TYR A 185 22.23 -1.65 -2.74
C TYR A 185 21.92 -1.12 -1.34
N LEU A 186 20.76 -0.49 -1.15
CA LEU A 186 20.35 0.04 0.15
C LEU A 186 20.23 -1.07 1.21
N ILE A 187 19.60 -2.20 0.88
CA ILE A 187 19.47 -3.35 1.78
C ILE A 187 20.85 -3.90 2.17
N GLN A 188 21.79 -4.00 1.24
CA GLN A 188 23.17 -4.44 1.55
C GLN A 188 23.89 -3.50 2.51
N GLN A 189 23.74 -2.18 2.31
CA GLN A 189 24.29 -1.16 3.21
C GLN A 189 23.68 -1.27 4.60
N ASP A 190 22.34 -1.37 4.68
CA ASP A 190 21.62 -1.49 5.95
C ASP A 190 22.05 -2.74 6.71
N LEU A 191 22.11 -3.91 6.06
CA LEU A 191 22.56 -5.15 6.68
C LEU A 191 24.00 -5.05 7.18
N ALA A 192 24.89 -4.37 6.45
CA ALA A 192 26.25 -4.11 6.92
C ALA A 192 26.24 -3.25 8.18
N ILE A 193 25.46 -2.16 8.21
CA ILE A 193 25.33 -1.27 9.37
C ILE A 193 24.77 -2.05 10.58
N ILE A 194 23.68 -2.79 10.39
CA ILE A 194 23.04 -3.60 11.43
C ILE A 194 23.98 -4.66 11.98
N LYS A 195 24.83 -5.27 11.14
CA LYS A 195 25.85 -6.23 11.59
C LYS A 195 26.83 -5.60 12.58
N TYR A 196 27.29 -4.37 12.34
CA TYR A 196 28.23 -3.66 13.22
C TYR A 196 27.56 -3.07 14.47
N ALA A 197 26.26 -2.81 14.41
CA ALA A 197 25.50 -2.20 15.50
C ALA A 197 25.51 -2.98 16.83
N LYS A 198 25.82 -4.28 16.77
CA LYS A 198 26.00 -5.16 17.93
C LYS A 198 26.90 -4.54 19.00
N GLU A 199 27.93 -3.81 18.56
CA GLU A 199 28.95 -3.23 19.43
C GLU A 199 28.46 -1.97 20.16
N PHE A 200 27.42 -1.31 19.66
CA PHE A 200 26.93 -0.02 20.15
C PHE A 200 25.65 -0.13 20.99
N GLY A 201 25.02 -1.29 21.01
CA GLY A 201 23.77 -1.53 21.74
C GLY A 201 22.55 -0.97 21.01
N ILE A 202 21.88 -1.84 20.26
CA ILE A 202 20.64 -1.49 19.57
C ILE A 202 19.51 -1.26 20.58
N SER A 203 18.71 -0.21 20.36
CA SER A 203 17.54 0.09 21.18
C SER A 203 16.50 -1.04 21.10
N PRO A 204 15.87 -1.46 22.21
CA PRO A 204 14.75 -2.39 22.15
C PRO A 204 13.56 -1.89 21.31
N SER A 205 13.45 -0.58 21.07
CA SER A 205 12.36 0.02 20.28
C SER A 205 12.32 -0.43 18.82
N VAL A 206 13.41 -0.98 18.29
CA VAL A 206 13.49 -1.43 16.88
C VAL A 206 13.27 -2.94 16.72
N LEU A 207 12.93 -3.62 17.82
CA LEU A 207 12.71 -5.07 17.83
C LEU A 207 11.66 -5.49 16.80
N GLY A 208 10.59 -4.70 16.65
CA GLY A 208 9.57 -4.85 15.60
C GLY A 208 10.15 -5.02 14.20
N GLY A 209 10.96 -4.06 13.76
CA GLY A 209 11.60 -4.05 12.44
C GLY A 209 12.58 -5.20 12.22
N LEU A 210 13.35 -5.57 13.25
CA LEU A 210 14.26 -6.74 13.16
C LEU A 210 13.49 -8.05 12.98
N LEU A 211 12.46 -8.29 13.81
CA LEU A 211 11.67 -9.52 13.78
C LEU A 211 10.91 -9.64 12.46
N SER A 212 10.32 -8.55 11.97
CA SER A 212 9.61 -8.58 10.69
C SER A 212 10.55 -8.82 9.52
N SER A 213 11.68 -8.12 9.47
CA SER A 213 12.69 -8.31 8.42
C SER A 213 13.27 -9.72 8.44
N TYR A 214 13.52 -10.27 9.63
CA TYR A 214 13.97 -11.66 9.80
C TYR A 214 12.96 -12.65 9.22
N ASN A 215 11.66 -12.48 9.54
CA ASN A 215 10.61 -13.33 9.00
C ASN A 215 10.51 -13.25 7.47
N LEU A 216 10.69 -12.06 6.89
CA LEU A 216 10.72 -11.89 5.43
C LEU A 216 11.90 -12.65 4.82
N PHE A 217 13.11 -12.53 5.39
CA PHE A 217 14.24 -13.31 4.92
C PHE A 217 14.02 -14.82 5.07
N GLU A 218 13.39 -15.29 6.14
CA GLU A 218 13.15 -16.72 6.34
C GLU A 218 12.08 -17.32 5.42
N ASN A 219 11.12 -16.51 4.96
CA ASN A 219 9.99 -17.05 4.20
C ASN A 219 10.07 -16.74 2.70
N GLU A 220 10.79 -15.69 2.29
CA GLU A 220 10.86 -15.26 0.89
C GLU A 220 12.10 -15.81 0.16
N THR A 221 11.86 -16.68 -0.82
CA THR A 221 12.92 -17.36 -1.58
C THR A 221 13.85 -16.39 -2.33
N LEU A 222 13.31 -15.31 -2.90
CA LEU A 222 14.10 -14.30 -3.60
C LEU A 222 15.02 -13.54 -2.63
N LEU A 223 14.53 -13.20 -1.43
CA LEU A 223 15.32 -12.54 -0.39
C LEU A 223 16.44 -13.44 0.11
N LYS A 224 16.15 -14.72 0.40
CA LYS A 224 17.19 -15.72 0.76
C LYS A 224 18.31 -15.82 -0.25
N LYS A 225 17.95 -15.80 -1.54
CA LYS A 225 18.93 -15.91 -2.63
C LYS A 225 19.77 -14.64 -2.77
N SER A 226 19.14 -13.47 -2.65
CA SER A 226 19.79 -12.17 -2.90
C SER A 226 20.63 -11.70 -1.72
N PHE A 227 20.24 -12.10 -0.49
CA PHE A 227 20.89 -11.71 0.76
C PHE A 227 21.05 -12.94 1.68
N PRO A 228 21.95 -13.87 1.35
CA PRO A 228 22.04 -15.16 2.05
C PRO A 228 22.36 -15.04 3.54
N ASP A 229 23.08 -14.00 3.94
CA ASP A 229 23.45 -13.76 5.34
C ASP A 229 22.42 -12.91 6.10
N GLY A 230 21.37 -12.41 5.42
CA GLY A 230 20.41 -11.45 5.98
C GLY A 230 19.73 -11.95 7.26
N ALA A 231 19.13 -13.15 7.20
CA ALA A 231 18.48 -13.76 8.36
C ALA A 231 19.46 -13.99 9.52
N THR A 232 20.69 -14.44 9.23
CA THR A 232 21.72 -14.67 10.25
C THR A 232 22.12 -13.37 10.95
N ILE A 233 22.36 -12.30 10.20
CA ILE A 233 22.72 -10.98 10.74
C ILE A 233 21.63 -10.47 11.69
N LEU A 234 20.35 -10.53 11.27
CA LEU A 234 19.24 -10.05 12.07
C LEU A 234 19.04 -10.89 13.33
N ASN A 235 19.13 -12.22 13.22
CA ASN A 235 18.96 -13.11 14.37
C ASN A 235 20.02 -12.87 15.45
N GLU A 236 21.27 -12.58 15.06
CA GLU A 236 22.30 -12.20 16.03
C GLU A 236 21.92 -10.94 16.83
N GLN A 237 21.36 -9.93 16.18
CA GLN A 237 20.90 -8.71 16.87
C GLN A 237 19.70 -8.96 17.77
N ILE A 238 18.75 -9.77 17.30
CA ILE A 238 17.57 -10.18 18.08
C ILE A 238 18.00 -10.87 19.37
N LEU A 239 18.99 -11.77 19.31
CA LEU A 239 19.54 -12.45 20.49
C LEU A 239 20.24 -11.48 21.47
N VAL A 240 20.91 -10.44 20.95
CA VAL A 240 21.54 -9.40 21.78
C VAL A 240 20.47 -8.60 22.53
N ILE A 241 19.43 -8.11 21.82
CA ILE A 241 18.32 -7.39 22.44
C ILE A 241 17.63 -8.26 23.50
N ARG A 242 17.38 -9.53 23.18
CA ARG A 242 16.79 -10.49 24.11
C ARG A 242 17.61 -10.63 25.40
N ASN A 243 18.92 -10.82 25.29
CA ASN A 243 19.79 -10.96 26.46
C ASN A 243 19.79 -9.69 27.33
N ASN A 244 19.74 -8.53 26.68
CA ASN A 244 19.62 -7.24 27.38
C ASN A 244 18.26 -7.08 28.07
N LEU A 245 17.18 -7.52 27.44
CA LEU A 245 15.84 -7.51 28.02
C LEU A 245 15.73 -8.47 29.22
N HIS A 246 16.34 -9.66 29.19
CA HIS A 246 16.36 -10.54 30.35
C HIS A 246 17.05 -9.94 31.59
N SER A 247 17.94 -8.96 31.41
CA SER A 247 18.65 -8.28 32.50
C SER A 247 17.85 -7.14 33.14
N LYS A 248 16.79 -6.66 32.49
CA LYS A 248 15.92 -5.58 32.95
C LYS A 248 14.50 -6.15 33.07
N ASP A 249 14.01 -6.40 34.28
CA ASP A 249 12.73 -7.07 34.55
C ASP A 249 11.67 -6.88 33.45
N LEU A 250 11.50 -7.91 32.62
CA LEU A 250 10.58 -8.01 31.48
C LEU A 250 9.09 -7.96 31.87
N GLN A 251 8.77 -7.64 33.12
CA GLN A 251 7.43 -7.88 33.68
C GLN A 251 6.40 -6.81 33.34
N GLU A 252 6.77 -5.67 32.73
CA GLU A 252 5.85 -4.55 32.57
C GLU A 252 5.46 -4.18 31.12
N ASN A 253 6.06 -4.79 30.09
CA ASN A 253 5.71 -4.47 28.69
C ASN A 253 5.08 -5.68 27.97
N ASP A 254 3.75 -5.75 28.05
CA ASP A 254 2.87 -6.62 27.26
C ASP A 254 2.81 -6.15 25.79
N ASP A 255 3.96 -5.97 25.13
CA ASP A 255 4.02 -5.57 23.72
C ASP A 255 4.01 -6.80 22.81
N LEU A 256 3.30 -6.72 21.69
CA LEU A 256 3.20 -7.79 20.69
C LEU A 256 4.59 -8.24 20.20
N ASP A 257 5.53 -7.30 20.08
CA ASP A 257 6.93 -7.57 19.71
C ASP A 257 7.63 -8.53 20.69
N ILE A 258 7.35 -8.40 22.00
CA ILE A 258 7.91 -9.28 23.04
C ILE A 258 7.27 -10.66 22.99
N GLN A 259 5.96 -10.73 22.72
CA GLN A 259 5.25 -12.00 22.53
C GLN A 259 5.83 -12.75 21.32
N PHE A 260 5.97 -12.07 20.19
CA PHE A 260 6.55 -12.64 18.98
C PHE A 260 7.99 -13.13 19.21
N LEU A 261 8.83 -12.31 19.85
CA LEU A 261 10.19 -12.69 20.22
C LEU A 261 10.21 -13.99 21.03
N ASN A 262 9.32 -14.10 22.01
CA ASN A 262 9.22 -15.27 22.88
C ASN A 262 8.82 -16.55 22.16
N GLU A 263 8.03 -16.47 21.09
CA GLU A 263 7.66 -17.62 20.25
C GLU A 263 8.78 -18.01 19.29
N HIS A 264 9.40 -17.01 18.64
CA HIS A 264 10.56 -17.20 17.77
C HIS A 264 11.66 -18.01 18.47
N ILE A 265 11.96 -17.67 19.72
CA ILE A 265 12.93 -18.37 20.58
C ILE A 265 12.55 -19.83 20.83
N VAL A 266 11.28 -20.09 21.15
CA VAL A 266 10.83 -21.44 21.50
C VAL A 266 10.97 -22.36 20.28
N SER A 267 10.61 -21.85 19.10
CA SER A 267 10.79 -22.58 17.85
C SER A 267 12.28 -22.93 17.59
N ALA A 268 13.21 -22.01 17.88
CA ALA A 268 14.64 -22.22 17.67
C ALA A 268 15.28 -23.18 18.69
N SER A 269 14.72 -23.26 19.91
CA SER A 269 15.26 -24.12 20.99
C SER A 269 14.72 -25.56 20.97
N GLY A 270 13.73 -25.87 20.12
CA GLY A 270 13.13 -27.20 20.03
C GLY A 270 12.37 -27.64 21.28
N VAL A 271 12.07 -26.70 22.20
CA VAL A 271 11.28 -26.95 23.41
C VAL A 271 9.80 -26.86 23.02
N ASP A 272 8.99 -27.86 23.37
CA ASP A 272 7.56 -27.88 23.05
C ASP A 272 6.85 -26.63 23.61
N ALA A 273 6.35 -25.78 22.72
CA ALA A 273 5.65 -24.53 23.03
C ALA A 273 4.35 -24.70 23.83
N LYS A 274 3.83 -25.94 23.92
CA LYS A 274 2.48 -26.23 24.43
C LYS A 274 2.26 -26.03 25.93
N ASN A 275 3.31 -25.79 26.73
CA ASN A 275 3.21 -25.67 28.18
C ASN A 275 3.29 -24.25 28.73
N ARG A 276 3.25 -23.20 27.90
CA ARG A 276 3.14 -21.83 28.41
C ARG A 276 1.69 -21.54 28.78
N SER A 277 1.39 -21.55 30.08
CA SER A 277 0.19 -20.87 30.59
C SER A 277 0.37 -19.38 30.36
N VAL A 278 -0.12 -18.88 29.22
CA VAL A 278 -0.32 -17.44 29.02
C VAL A 278 -1.19 -17.00 30.18
N LYS A 279 -0.64 -16.19 31.08
CA LYS A 279 -1.44 -15.58 32.13
C LYS A 279 -2.41 -14.66 31.41
N HIS A 280 -3.66 -15.09 31.25
CA HIS A 280 -4.72 -14.20 30.82
C HIS A 280 -4.74 -13.04 31.81
N GLN A 281 -4.39 -11.85 31.31
CA GLN A 281 -4.46 -10.65 32.09
C GLN A 281 -5.94 -10.40 32.38
N ASP A 282 -6.33 -10.56 33.64
CA ASP A 282 -7.70 -10.40 34.09
C ASP A 282 -8.01 -8.89 34.12
N LEU A 283 -8.35 -8.33 32.95
CA LEU A 283 -8.63 -6.91 32.70
C LEU A 283 -9.99 -6.46 33.28
N SER A 284 -10.54 -7.18 34.26
CA SER A 284 -11.94 -7.15 34.66
C SER A 284 -12.42 -5.86 35.35
N SER A 285 -11.66 -4.75 35.33
CA SER A 285 -12.08 -3.48 35.97
C SER A 285 -11.70 -2.17 35.28
N LYS A 286 -10.96 -2.17 34.16
CA LYS A 286 -10.56 -0.92 33.49
C LYS A 286 -11.22 -0.80 32.12
N GLU A 287 -11.95 0.30 31.91
CA GLU A 287 -12.42 0.68 30.57
C GLU A 287 -11.21 0.78 29.63
N LEU A 288 -11.23 0.01 28.54
CA LEU A 288 -10.19 0.05 27.52
C LEU A 288 -10.31 1.37 26.76
N ASN A 289 -9.21 2.12 26.68
CA ASN A 289 -9.16 3.27 25.80
C ASN A 289 -8.99 2.81 24.33
N ILE A 290 -9.07 3.72 23.36
CA ILE A 290 -8.96 3.36 21.94
C ILE A 290 -7.59 2.74 21.59
N ASN A 291 -6.50 3.20 22.19
CA ASN A 291 -5.18 2.59 21.96
C ASN A 291 -5.13 1.15 22.50
N ASP A 292 -5.74 0.88 23.65
CA ASP A 292 -5.81 -0.48 24.19
C ASP A 292 -6.65 -1.39 23.28
N ILE A 293 -7.78 -0.90 22.78
CA ILE A 293 -8.62 -1.61 21.80
C ILE A 293 -7.83 -1.88 20.51
N TYR A 294 -7.06 -0.90 20.05
CA TYR A 294 -6.20 -1.04 18.87
C TYR A 294 -5.15 -2.12 19.06
N LEU A 295 -4.39 -2.09 20.15
CA LEU A 295 -3.38 -3.11 20.42
C LEU A 295 -4.01 -4.51 20.58
N LYS A 296 -5.12 -4.62 21.32
CA LYS A 296 -5.84 -5.89 21.49
C LYS A 296 -6.40 -6.44 20.18
N SER A 297 -6.78 -5.59 19.23
CA SER A 297 -7.19 -6.04 17.90
C SER A 297 -6.05 -6.72 17.14
N LYS A 298 -4.82 -6.20 17.27
CA LYS A 298 -3.62 -6.77 16.64
C LYS A 298 -3.20 -8.06 17.33
N GLU A 299 -3.19 -8.08 18.67
CA GLU A 299 -2.93 -9.30 19.45
C GLU A 299 -3.94 -10.41 19.11
N TYR A 300 -5.23 -10.10 19.03
CA TYR A 300 -6.26 -11.08 18.67
C TYR A 300 -6.08 -11.63 17.25
N HIS A 301 -5.69 -10.76 16.31
CA HIS A 301 -5.43 -11.16 14.92
C HIS A 301 -4.12 -11.93 14.76
N TYR A 302 -3.14 -11.67 15.64
CA TYR A 302 -1.93 -12.47 15.73
C TYR A 302 -2.25 -13.89 16.23
N ASP A 303 -2.92 -13.97 17.39
CA ASP A 303 -3.31 -15.21 18.05
C ASP A 303 -4.63 -15.00 18.80
N ASN A 304 -5.69 -15.65 18.32
CA ASN A 304 -7.03 -15.51 18.88
C ASN A 304 -7.17 -16.07 20.31
N SER A 305 -6.20 -16.85 20.79
CA SER A 305 -6.20 -17.43 22.14
C SER A 305 -5.68 -16.45 23.20
N ILE A 306 -4.94 -15.40 22.80
CA ILE A 306 -4.32 -14.44 23.73
C ILE A 306 -5.37 -13.48 24.31
N VAL A 307 -6.30 -13.04 23.46
CA VAL A 307 -7.23 -11.95 23.80
C VAL A 307 -8.63 -12.48 24.07
N ASN A 308 -9.19 -12.15 25.22
CA ASN A 308 -10.61 -12.36 25.46
C ASN A 308 -11.44 -11.35 24.66
N ILE A 309 -11.93 -11.79 23.49
CA ILE A 309 -12.66 -10.95 22.55
C ILE A 309 -13.99 -10.39 23.12
N SER A 310 -14.54 -10.98 24.19
CA SER A 310 -15.76 -10.44 24.81
C SER A 310 -15.53 -9.07 25.42
N HIS A 311 -14.36 -8.83 26.03
CA HIS A 311 -14.01 -7.51 26.58
C HIS A 311 -13.80 -6.48 25.47
N PHE A 312 -13.17 -6.87 24.36
CA PHE A 312 -13.04 -6.02 23.18
C PHE A 312 -14.41 -5.53 22.69
N TRP A 313 -15.36 -6.45 22.51
CA TRP A 313 -16.71 -6.10 22.02
C TRP A 313 -17.50 -5.27 23.02
N GLN A 314 -17.34 -5.51 24.33
CA GLN A 314 -17.96 -4.70 25.36
C GLN A 314 -17.46 -3.25 25.30
N SER A 315 -16.14 -3.03 25.21
CA SER A 315 -15.58 -1.67 25.09
C SER A 315 -15.99 -0.98 23.79
N VAL A 316 -16.06 -1.71 22.66
CA VAL A 316 -16.59 -1.17 21.40
C VAL A 316 -18.05 -0.77 21.54
N TYR A 317 -18.86 -1.58 22.21
CA TYR A 317 -20.27 -1.28 22.46
C TYR A 317 -20.43 -0.03 23.35
N ASP A 318 -19.63 0.08 24.41
CA ASP A 318 -19.65 1.24 25.31
C ASP A 318 -19.24 2.53 24.57
N ILE A 319 -18.18 2.49 23.75
CA ILE A 319 -17.78 3.61 22.88
C ILE A 319 -18.90 3.97 21.90
N LYS A 320 -19.54 2.97 21.31
CA LYS A 320 -20.60 3.16 20.32
C LYS A 320 -21.83 3.85 20.92
N ILE A 321 -22.15 3.57 22.18
CA ILE A 321 -23.31 4.17 22.86
C ILE A 321 -22.97 5.49 23.52
N ASN A 322 -21.86 5.56 24.25
CA ASN A 322 -21.57 6.67 25.15
C ASN A 322 -20.73 7.76 24.49
N ASN A 323 -19.86 7.40 23.52
CA ASN A 323 -18.87 8.32 22.96
C ASN A 323 -19.13 8.68 21.50
N THR A 324 -19.98 7.94 20.80
CA THR A 324 -20.21 8.19 19.37
C THR A 324 -21.19 9.31 19.15
N LYS A 325 -20.73 10.38 18.51
CA LYS A 325 -21.54 11.53 18.10
C LYS A 325 -21.68 11.57 16.58
N SER A 326 -22.64 12.36 16.09
CA SER A 326 -22.87 12.55 14.65
C SER A 326 -23.11 14.00 14.31
N VAL A 327 -22.42 14.51 13.30
CA VAL A 327 -22.58 15.88 12.76
C VAL A 327 -23.09 15.80 11.32
N ASN A 328 -23.95 16.73 10.92
CA ASN A 328 -24.37 16.81 9.52
C ASN A 328 -23.22 17.36 8.66
N SER A 329 -22.79 16.60 7.66
CA SER A 329 -21.91 17.11 6.62
C SER A 329 -22.65 18.16 5.80
N THR A 330 -22.03 19.33 5.66
CA THR A 330 -22.45 20.45 4.81
C THR A 330 -22.36 20.12 3.32
N ILE A 331 -21.64 19.06 2.93
CA ILE A 331 -21.55 18.60 1.54
C ILE A 331 -22.92 18.08 1.11
N GLN A 332 -23.70 18.94 0.47
CA GLN A 332 -24.88 18.51 -0.26
C GLN A 332 -24.43 17.81 -1.54
N LEU A 333 -24.30 16.48 -1.49
CA LEU A 333 -24.22 15.66 -2.70
C LEU A 333 -25.42 16.01 -3.57
N ARG A 334 -25.20 16.70 -4.70
CA ARG A 334 -26.25 17.14 -5.63
C ARG A 334 -27.11 15.93 -5.99
N LYS A 335 -28.31 15.85 -5.41
CA LYS A 335 -29.27 14.77 -5.67
C LYS A 335 -29.69 14.82 -7.13
N LYS A 336 -29.03 14.03 -7.97
CA LYS A 336 -29.61 13.61 -9.24
C LYS A 336 -30.69 12.58 -8.89
N THR A 337 -31.95 12.97 -8.99
CA THR A 337 -33.20 12.19 -8.85
C THR A 337 -33.95 12.26 -7.51
N LYS A 338 -35.28 12.39 -7.63
CA LYS A 338 -36.29 12.58 -6.57
C LYS A 338 -36.54 11.31 -5.76
N VAL A 339 -35.55 10.81 -5.01
CA VAL A 339 -35.80 9.74 -4.02
C VAL A 339 -36.01 10.37 -2.64
N LYS A 340 -37.23 10.16 -2.10
CA LYS A 340 -37.81 10.83 -0.93
C LYS A 340 -37.42 10.23 0.44
N LYS A 341 -36.33 9.46 0.54
CA LYS A 341 -35.79 9.04 1.85
C LYS A 341 -34.53 9.85 2.15
N SER A 342 -34.50 10.53 3.31
CA SER A 342 -33.32 11.19 3.83
C SER A 342 -32.22 10.15 3.99
N ASN A 343 -31.24 10.14 3.09
CA ASN A 343 -30.17 9.16 3.13
C ASN A 343 -29.26 9.48 4.32
N PRO A 344 -28.96 8.51 5.21
CA PRO A 344 -28.06 8.70 6.36
C PRO A 344 -26.62 9.05 5.95
N LEU A 345 -26.27 8.95 4.67
CA LEU A 345 -24.95 9.23 4.08
C LEU A 345 -24.44 10.67 4.30
N ASN A 346 -25.30 11.61 4.71
CA ASN A 346 -24.88 12.98 4.96
C ASN A 346 -24.37 13.23 6.39
N LYS A 347 -24.40 12.26 7.30
CA LYS A 347 -23.95 12.46 8.70
C LYS A 347 -22.55 11.90 8.90
N LEU A 348 -21.58 12.68 9.35
CA LEU A 348 -20.27 12.19 9.80
C LEU A 348 -20.40 11.67 11.23
N ARG A 349 -19.86 10.48 11.50
CA ARG A 349 -19.75 9.95 12.88
C ARG A 349 -18.35 10.11 13.41
N TYR A 350 -18.21 10.48 14.67
CA TYR A 350 -16.92 10.62 15.33
C TYR A 350 -17.03 10.17 16.78
N ILE A 351 -15.88 9.93 17.40
CA ILE A 351 -15.80 9.45 18.77
C ILE A 351 -15.30 10.59 19.63
N ASP A 352 -16.11 10.96 20.60
CA ASP A 352 -15.77 11.97 21.59
C ASP A 352 -15.19 11.29 22.82
N ILE A 353 -13.87 11.36 22.95
CA ILE A 353 -13.10 10.70 24.01
C ILE A 353 -12.80 11.70 25.14
N SER A 354 -12.92 13.01 24.89
CA SER A 354 -12.58 14.05 25.85
C SER A 354 -13.74 14.30 26.79
N THR A 355 -13.51 14.08 28.08
CA THR A 355 -14.50 14.34 29.14
C THR A 355 -14.61 15.81 29.52
N GLN A 356 -13.70 16.67 29.03
CA GLN A 356 -13.59 18.08 29.45
C GLN A 356 -13.40 19.11 28.33
N ASP A 357 -13.00 18.70 27.12
CA ASP A 357 -12.79 19.60 25.98
C ASP A 357 -13.67 19.16 24.81
N ASP A 358 -14.25 20.10 24.05
CA ASP A 358 -15.02 19.79 22.82
C ASP A 358 -14.11 19.31 21.64
N ALA A 359 -12.82 19.10 21.90
CA ALA A 359 -11.81 18.72 20.92
C ALA A 359 -11.64 17.21 20.82
N VAL A 360 -11.86 16.68 19.62
CA VAL A 360 -11.71 15.27 19.27
C VAL A 360 -10.29 14.99 18.82
N ASP A 361 -9.65 14.00 19.46
CA ASP A 361 -8.33 13.51 19.09
C ASP A 361 -8.39 12.60 17.86
N VAL A 362 -7.72 12.97 16.77
CA VAL A 362 -7.77 12.24 15.49
C VAL A 362 -7.20 10.83 15.59
N SER A 363 -6.43 10.49 16.64
CA SER A 363 -6.00 9.12 16.92
C SER A 363 -7.16 8.13 17.12
N TYR A 364 -8.41 8.60 17.30
CA TYR A 364 -9.59 7.74 17.24
C TYR A 364 -9.71 7.00 15.90
N CYS A 365 -9.06 7.51 14.84
CA CYS A 365 -8.98 6.87 13.53
C CYS A 365 -8.24 5.53 13.54
N LYS A 366 -7.64 5.10 14.67
CA LYS A 366 -7.22 3.70 14.89
C LYS A 366 -8.38 2.74 15.10
N LEU A 367 -9.51 3.20 15.62
CA LEU A 367 -10.64 2.32 15.92
C LEU A 367 -11.20 1.63 14.66
N PRO A 368 -11.46 2.33 13.52
CA PRO A 368 -11.96 1.65 12.34
C PRO A 368 -11.05 0.53 11.82
N SER A 369 -9.72 0.71 11.79
CA SER A 369 -8.79 -0.36 11.43
C SER A 369 -8.84 -1.52 12.41
N SER A 370 -8.96 -1.24 13.72
CA SER A 370 -9.11 -2.25 14.78
C SER A 370 -10.37 -3.09 14.59
N LEU A 371 -11.51 -2.42 14.35
CA LEU A 371 -12.78 -3.07 14.10
C LEU A 371 -12.69 -3.94 12.85
N LEU A 372 -12.20 -3.39 11.74
CA LEU A 372 -12.08 -4.14 10.49
C LEU A 372 -11.13 -5.33 10.63
N THR A 373 -10.04 -5.21 11.40
CA THR A 373 -9.12 -6.31 11.67
C THR A 373 -9.86 -7.47 12.37
N VAL A 374 -10.56 -7.21 13.48
CA VAL A 374 -11.29 -8.25 14.23
C VAL A 374 -12.50 -8.78 13.45
N LEU A 375 -13.28 -7.90 12.82
CA LEU A 375 -14.50 -8.26 12.07
C LEU A 375 -14.17 -9.18 10.89
N THR A 376 -13.07 -8.90 10.20
CA THR A 376 -12.75 -9.57 8.95
C THR A 376 -11.80 -10.75 9.13
N LYS A 377 -10.99 -10.78 10.20
CA LYS A 377 -9.95 -11.79 10.41
C LYS A 377 -9.05 -11.96 9.17
N GLY A 378 -8.83 -10.86 8.43
CA GLY A 378 -8.07 -10.84 7.18
C GLY A 378 -8.80 -11.37 5.94
N TYR A 379 -10.08 -11.72 6.01
CA TYR A 379 -10.90 -12.13 4.86
C TYR A 379 -11.56 -10.91 4.18
N ASP A 380 -11.73 -10.96 2.86
CA ASP A 380 -12.55 -9.95 2.16
C ASP A 380 -14.05 -10.22 2.29
N GLU A 381 -14.89 -9.22 2.00
CA GLU A 381 -16.36 -9.31 2.11
C GLU A 381 -16.94 -10.49 1.31
N THR A 382 -16.35 -10.81 0.15
CA THR A 382 -16.81 -11.93 -0.67
C THR A 382 -16.46 -13.27 -0.03
N GLU A 383 -15.32 -13.39 0.62
CA GLU A 383 -14.91 -14.57 1.37
C GLU A 383 -15.69 -14.73 2.68
N ILE A 384 -15.94 -13.63 3.41
CA ILE A 384 -16.77 -13.61 4.62
C ILE A 384 -18.17 -14.15 4.31
N SER A 385 -18.77 -13.70 3.20
CA SER A 385 -20.11 -14.14 2.80
C SER A 385 -20.22 -15.65 2.54
N LYS A 386 -19.10 -16.28 2.14
CA LYS A 386 -19.00 -17.73 1.87
C LYS A 386 -18.70 -18.54 3.13
N ASN A 387 -18.06 -17.94 4.14
CA ASN A 387 -17.56 -18.62 5.33
C ASN A 387 -18.20 -18.09 6.63
N LYS A 388 -19.53 -17.88 6.64
CA LYS A 388 -20.25 -17.25 7.76
C LYS A 388 -19.92 -17.83 9.13
N ASN A 389 -19.77 -19.16 9.20
CA ASN A 389 -19.51 -19.88 10.45
C ASN A 389 -18.19 -19.48 11.14
N LEU A 390 -17.22 -18.93 10.39
CA LEU A 390 -15.96 -18.43 10.96
C LEU A 390 -16.12 -17.11 11.74
N PHE A 391 -17.30 -16.49 11.63
CA PHE A 391 -17.63 -15.18 12.19
C PHE A 391 -18.82 -15.25 13.16
N ASP A 392 -19.17 -16.46 13.62
CA ASP A 392 -20.27 -16.65 14.58
C ASP A 392 -19.96 -16.02 15.96
N ASP A 393 -18.69 -15.78 16.25
CA ASP A 393 -18.18 -15.08 17.44
C ASP A 393 -18.27 -13.54 17.35
N VAL A 394 -18.60 -13.00 16.18
CA VAL A 394 -18.70 -11.56 15.96
C VAL A 394 -20.15 -11.10 16.20
N PRO A 395 -20.42 -10.32 17.26
CA PRO A 395 -21.75 -9.79 17.52
C PRO A 395 -22.14 -8.80 16.43
N ASP A 396 -23.37 -8.92 15.92
CA ASP A 396 -23.98 -7.98 14.97
C ASP A 396 -23.05 -7.57 13.81
N MET A 397 -22.37 -8.55 13.20
CA MET A 397 -21.34 -8.36 12.15
C MET A 397 -21.69 -7.27 11.12
N LYS A 398 -22.93 -7.27 10.60
CA LYS A 398 -23.37 -6.27 9.62
C LYS A 398 -23.39 -4.84 10.18
N ASP A 399 -23.86 -4.68 11.41
CA ASP A 399 -23.98 -3.37 12.05
C ASP A 399 -22.61 -2.83 12.47
N ASN A 400 -21.74 -3.69 13.01
CA ASN A 400 -20.38 -3.31 13.37
C ASN A 400 -19.49 -3.03 12.15
N TYR A 401 -19.65 -3.79 11.05
CA TYR A 401 -19.00 -3.49 9.77
C TYR A 401 -19.48 -2.15 9.20
N GLY A 402 -20.80 -1.90 9.20
CA GLY A 402 -21.37 -0.63 8.78
C GLY A 402 -20.84 0.54 9.62
N TYR A 403 -20.76 0.36 10.94
CA TYR A 403 -20.21 1.34 11.86
C TYR A 403 -18.72 1.65 11.57
N ALA A 404 -17.89 0.62 11.38
CA ALA A 404 -16.49 0.80 11.02
C ALA A 404 -16.33 1.60 9.71
N MET A 405 -17.10 1.26 8.66
CA MET A 405 -17.07 1.97 7.38
C MET A 405 -17.52 3.43 7.48
N GLU A 406 -18.49 3.73 8.35
CA GLU A 406 -18.91 5.10 8.62
C GLU A 406 -17.81 5.91 9.32
N LEU A 407 -17.06 5.30 10.25
CA LEU A 407 -15.90 5.94 10.88
C LEU A 407 -14.75 6.16 9.90
N VAL A 408 -14.43 5.18 9.03
CA VAL A 408 -13.41 5.32 7.97
C VAL A 408 -13.74 6.53 7.09
N ARG A 409 -15.00 6.67 6.69
CA ARG A 409 -15.44 7.83 5.90
C ARG A 409 -15.23 9.13 6.66
N SER A 410 -15.58 9.19 7.94
CA SER A 410 -15.33 10.39 8.75
C SER A 410 -13.84 10.74 8.84
N CYS A 411 -12.97 9.75 9.07
CA CYS A 411 -11.52 9.93 9.07
C CYS A 411 -11.00 10.50 7.74
N TYR A 412 -11.49 9.97 6.61
CA TYR A 412 -11.15 10.54 5.31
C TYR A 412 -11.66 11.98 5.11
N HIS A 413 -12.84 12.32 5.64
CA HIS A 413 -13.32 13.72 5.62
C HIS A 413 -12.42 14.63 6.46
N ILE A 414 -11.88 14.17 7.59
CA ILE A 414 -10.90 14.95 8.37
C ILE A 414 -9.69 15.28 7.50
N PHE A 415 -9.12 14.29 6.83
CA PHE A 415 -8.02 14.48 5.89
C PHE A 415 -8.38 15.47 4.76
N MET A 416 -9.44 15.18 4.02
CA MET A 416 -9.72 15.93 2.78
C MET A 416 -10.19 17.36 3.05
N GLU A 417 -10.86 17.61 4.18
CA GLU A 417 -11.31 18.94 4.57
C GLU A 417 -10.24 19.80 5.27
N SER A 418 -9.21 19.17 5.84
CA SER A 418 -8.06 19.87 6.44
C SER A 418 -6.97 20.23 5.44
N LYS A 419 -7.01 19.66 4.21
CA LYS A 419 -6.16 20.04 3.07
C LYS A 419 -6.46 21.48 2.61
N VAL A 420 -5.92 22.47 3.31
CA VAL A 420 -6.07 23.89 2.99
C VAL A 420 -4.87 24.36 2.17
N PRO A 421 -5.06 24.89 0.95
CA PRO A 421 -3.97 25.20 0.01
C PRO A 421 -2.99 26.29 0.47
N LEU A 422 -3.32 27.03 1.53
CA LEU A 422 -2.49 28.11 2.07
C LEU A 422 -1.57 27.66 3.20
N ASN A 423 -1.77 26.46 3.77
CA ASN A 423 -1.01 25.98 4.90
C ASN A 423 -0.29 24.69 4.54
N LYS A 424 1.02 24.69 4.80
CA LYS A 424 1.91 23.52 4.77
C LYS A 424 1.58 22.50 5.87
N GLY A 425 0.34 22.45 6.36
CA GLY A 425 -0.04 21.65 7.52
C GLY A 425 -0.51 20.26 7.09
N GLY A 426 -0.09 19.24 7.83
CA GLY A 426 -0.58 17.86 7.67
C GLY A 426 -1.93 17.64 8.32
N VAL A 427 -2.30 16.36 8.46
CA VAL A 427 -3.51 15.97 9.19
C VAL A 427 -3.46 16.56 10.60
N PRO A 428 -4.51 17.24 11.07
CA PRO A 428 -4.52 17.80 12.42
C PRO A 428 -4.54 16.68 13.47
N ASP A 429 -3.85 16.88 14.59
CA ASP A 429 -3.91 15.95 15.72
C ASP A 429 -5.26 16.01 16.45
N ARG A 430 -5.89 17.20 16.46
CA ARG A 430 -7.16 17.47 17.12
C ARG A 430 -8.06 18.34 16.25
N ILE A 431 -9.36 18.06 16.31
CA ILE A 431 -10.40 18.82 15.61
C ILE A 431 -11.57 19.13 16.56
N ILE A 432 -12.34 20.16 16.26
CA ILE A 432 -13.53 20.54 17.02
C ILE A 432 -14.71 20.61 16.06
N PHE A 433 -15.69 19.71 16.21
CA PHE A 433 -16.87 19.71 15.32
C PHE A 433 -17.78 20.90 15.60
N MET A 434 -18.45 21.43 14.57
CA MET A 434 -19.24 22.68 14.66
C MET A 434 -20.41 22.65 15.65
N ASP A 435 -20.89 21.46 16.05
CA ASP A 435 -21.97 21.33 17.03
C ASP A 435 -21.50 21.60 18.48
N ALA A 436 -20.19 21.80 18.69
CA ALA A 436 -19.60 22.22 19.96
C ALA A 436 -19.94 23.67 20.30
N ALA A 437 -20.30 23.94 21.55
CA ALA A 437 -20.65 25.27 22.03
C ALA A 437 -19.37 26.07 22.34
N LEU A 438 -18.63 26.44 21.30
CA LEU A 438 -17.41 27.23 21.45
C LEU A 438 -17.72 28.66 21.92
N SER A 439 -17.00 29.12 22.96
CA SER A 439 -17.06 30.51 23.41
C SER A 439 -16.21 31.40 22.49
N GLY A 440 -16.53 32.69 22.39
CA GLY A 440 -15.97 33.57 21.35
C GLY A 440 -14.44 33.74 21.35
N THR A 441 -13.75 33.38 22.44
CA THR A 441 -12.28 33.43 22.56
C THR A 441 -11.58 32.15 22.11
N ASP A 442 -12.31 31.04 21.93
CA ASP A 442 -11.74 29.72 21.65
C ASP A 442 -11.37 29.50 20.17
N PHE A 443 -11.71 30.47 19.30
CA PHE A 443 -11.47 30.40 17.86
C PHE A 443 -10.08 30.91 17.42
N ASP A 444 -9.30 31.49 18.33
CA ASP A 444 -8.03 32.10 17.93
C ASP A 444 -7.03 31.04 17.44
N GLY A 445 -6.57 31.19 16.19
CA GLY A 445 -5.69 30.24 15.52
C GLY A 445 -6.36 28.96 14.99
N LEU A 446 -7.67 28.79 15.13
CA LEU A 446 -8.41 27.68 14.51
C LEU A 446 -8.80 28.00 13.07
N ILE A 447 -8.76 26.97 12.22
CA ILE A 447 -9.12 27.04 10.81
C ILE A 447 -10.38 26.24 10.59
N LEU A 448 -11.38 26.87 9.99
CA LEU A 448 -12.58 26.18 9.55
C LEU A 448 -12.22 25.23 8.39
N SER A 449 -12.65 23.97 8.50
CA SER A 449 -12.46 22.97 7.45
C SER A 449 -13.05 23.44 6.13
N LYS A 450 -12.55 22.91 5.00
CA LYS A 450 -12.94 23.34 3.65
C LYS A 450 -14.46 23.39 3.41
N TYR A 451 -15.22 22.46 3.99
CA TYR A 451 -16.67 22.46 3.87
C TYR A 451 -17.37 22.96 5.13
N GLY A 452 -16.64 23.33 6.18
CA GLY A 452 -17.20 23.77 7.45
C GLY A 452 -17.88 22.63 8.20
N SER A 453 -17.22 21.48 8.30
CA SER A 453 -17.67 20.38 9.16
C SER A 453 -17.07 20.48 10.56
N PHE A 454 -15.87 21.05 10.68
CA PHE A 454 -15.12 21.19 11.93
C PHE A 454 -14.12 22.34 11.87
N TYR A 455 -13.59 22.73 13.02
CA TYR A 455 -12.42 23.59 13.18
C TYR A 455 -11.20 22.73 13.51
N PHE A 456 -10.02 23.15 13.09
CA PHE A 456 -8.79 22.47 13.43
C PHE A 456 -7.63 23.45 13.56
N LYS A 457 -6.63 23.08 14.36
CA LYS A 457 -5.35 23.78 14.39
C LYS A 457 -4.39 23.04 13.47
N PRO A 458 -3.75 23.69 12.48
CA PRO A 458 -2.77 23.02 11.66
C PRO A 458 -1.60 22.52 12.54
N SER A 459 -1.21 21.26 12.35
CA SER A 459 0.01 20.72 12.98
C SER A 459 1.21 21.43 12.39
N THR A 460 2.08 21.99 13.24
CA THR A 460 3.08 22.98 12.80
C THR A 460 4.41 22.39 12.33
N VAL A 461 4.66 21.08 12.44
CA VAL A 461 6.02 20.55 12.14
C VAL A 461 6.04 19.12 11.56
N ASP A 462 5.06 18.26 11.88
CA ASP A 462 5.18 16.83 11.61
C ASP A 462 4.01 16.29 10.78
N ILE A 463 3.99 16.66 9.50
CA ILE A 463 2.88 16.45 8.57
C ILE A 463 2.53 14.95 8.38
N LEU A 464 3.49 14.06 8.67
CA LEU A 464 3.45 12.63 8.35
C LEU A 464 3.37 11.71 9.58
N LYS A 465 3.10 12.26 10.78
CA LYS A 465 2.99 11.50 12.03
C LYS A 465 1.68 10.75 12.24
N ASN A 466 0.64 11.06 11.47
CA ASN A 466 -0.71 10.58 11.71
C ASN A 466 -1.23 9.75 10.53
N ASP A 467 -0.77 8.51 10.46
CA ASP A 467 -1.13 7.51 9.45
C ASP A 467 -2.31 6.63 9.87
N ASP A 468 -2.92 6.86 11.03
CA ASP A 468 -4.12 6.17 11.50
C ASP A 468 -5.27 6.25 10.48
N ILE A 469 -5.42 7.41 9.82
CA ILE A 469 -6.39 7.61 8.75
C ILE A 469 -6.07 6.70 7.56
N LEU A 470 -4.80 6.68 7.13
CA LEU A 470 -4.35 5.86 6.01
C LEU A 470 -4.52 4.37 6.31
N GLU A 471 -4.10 3.92 7.49
CA GLU A 471 -4.28 2.54 7.95
C GLU A 471 -5.76 2.13 7.92
N SER A 472 -6.65 2.98 8.45
CA SER A 472 -8.09 2.72 8.44
C SER A 472 -8.68 2.62 7.03
N ILE A 473 -8.27 3.50 6.12
CA ILE A 473 -8.72 3.43 4.72
C ILE A 473 -8.13 2.20 4.04
N TYR A 474 -6.89 1.82 4.34
CA TYR A 474 -6.26 0.61 3.82
C TYR A 474 -7.03 -0.65 4.25
N TYR A 475 -7.35 -0.80 5.53
CA TYR A 475 -8.13 -1.95 5.99
C TYR A 475 -9.54 -1.96 5.39
N ALA A 476 -10.15 -0.79 5.18
CA ALA A 476 -11.44 -0.68 4.49
C ALA A 476 -11.34 -1.10 3.01
N PHE A 477 -10.28 -0.67 2.33
CA PHE A 477 -9.95 -1.09 0.98
C PHE A 477 -9.75 -2.60 0.93
N TYR A 478 -8.94 -3.16 1.81
CA TYR A 478 -8.65 -4.59 1.85
C TYR A 478 -9.92 -5.41 2.09
N ALA A 479 -10.72 -5.04 3.08
CA ALA A 479 -11.95 -5.74 3.45
C ALA A 479 -13.03 -5.70 2.36
N SER A 480 -13.23 -4.55 1.70
CA SER A 480 -14.31 -4.36 0.73
C SER A 480 -13.88 -4.53 -0.74
N LYS A 481 -12.58 -4.46 -1.01
CA LYS A 481 -11.98 -4.32 -2.35
C LYS A 481 -12.58 -3.16 -3.16
N SER A 482 -13.16 -2.16 -2.48
CA SER A 482 -13.84 -1.04 -3.13
C SER A 482 -12.85 -0.05 -3.73
N LYS A 483 -13.08 0.29 -5.00
CA LYS A 483 -12.30 1.32 -5.73
C LYS A 483 -12.37 2.69 -5.06
N THR A 484 -13.41 2.98 -4.28
CA THR A 484 -13.55 4.25 -3.58
C THR A 484 -12.42 4.47 -2.58
N PHE A 485 -12.12 3.46 -1.75
CA PHE A 485 -11.04 3.57 -0.77
C PHE A 485 -9.68 3.63 -1.46
N HIS A 486 -9.50 2.88 -2.55
CA HIS A 486 -8.29 2.95 -3.36
C HIS A 486 -8.04 4.37 -3.93
N LEU A 487 -9.10 5.06 -4.38
CA LEU A 487 -9.00 6.45 -4.83
C LEU A 487 -8.66 7.42 -3.68
N TRP A 488 -9.20 7.19 -2.48
CA TRP A 488 -8.88 8.00 -1.30
C TRP A 488 -7.41 7.85 -0.89
N ILE A 489 -6.89 6.62 -0.92
CA ILE A 489 -5.46 6.35 -0.66
C ILE A 489 -4.59 7.05 -1.69
N PHE A 490 -4.98 7.02 -2.97
CA PHE A 490 -4.25 7.74 -4.02
C PHE A 490 -4.25 9.25 -3.80
N GLU A 491 -5.37 9.84 -3.38
CA GLU A 491 -5.43 11.27 -3.07
C GLU A 491 -4.54 11.65 -1.87
N ILE A 492 -4.47 10.78 -0.85
CA ILE A 492 -3.55 10.92 0.29
C ILE A 492 -2.10 10.90 -0.21
N PHE A 493 -1.74 9.91 -1.03
CA PHE A 493 -0.41 9.82 -1.61
C PHE A 493 -0.05 11.07 -2.42
N GLN A 494 -0.92 11.55 -3.30
CA GLN A 494 -0.67 12.76 -4.08
C GLN A 494 -0.45 13.99 -3.20
N HIS A 495 -1.16 14.07 -2.07
CA HIS A 495 -0.94 15.15 -1.12
C HIS A 495 0.43 15.06 -0.45
N TYR A 496 0.81 13.87 0.06
CA TYR A 496 2.13 13.68 0.67
C TYR A 496 3.26 13.90 -0.34
N ALA A 497 3.11 13.39 -1.56
CA ALA A 497 4.06 13.61 -2.66
C ALA A 497 4.27 15.09 -2.96
N SER A 498 3.21 15.92 -2.85
CA SER A 498 3.32 17.37 -3.05
C SER A 498 4.02 18.14 -1.93
N LEU A 499 4.24 17.49 -0.78
CA LEU A 499 4.83 18.11 0.41
C LEU A 499 6.23 17.58 0.71
N LEU A 500 6.78 16.67 -0.09
CA LEU A 500 8.06 16.01 0.21
C LEU A 500 9.20 17.02 0.45
N ASP A 501 9.31 18.06 -0.37
CA ASP A 501 10.39 19.05 -0.23
C ASP A 501 10.25 19.96 1.01
N GLU A 502 9.12 19.88 1.71
CA GLU A 502 8.78 20.81 2.80
C GLU A 502 8.61 20.12 4.16
N CYS A 503 8.66 18.79 4.19
CA CYS A 503 8.38 17.98 5.37
C CYS A 503 9.65 17.49 6.05
N GLN A 504 9.59 17.35 7.38
CA GLN A 504 10.49 16.44 8.10
C GLN A 504 9.82 15.06 8.16
N TYR A 505 10.60 14.02 7.87
CA TYR A 505 10.17 12.63 7.95
C TYR A 505 10.63 12.02 9.27
N ASP A 506 9.73 11.28 9.91
CA ASP A 506 10.11 10.43 11.03
C ASP A 506 10.26 8.97 10.58
N LYS A 507 10.51 8.05 11.52
CA LYS A 507 10.67 6.63 11.21
C LYS A 507 9.37 5.97 10.72
N LEU A 508 8.21 6.45 11.17
CA LEU A 508 6.90 5.91 10.79
C LEU A 508 6.55 6.22 9.34
N TRP A 509 7.07 7.32 8.79
CA TRP A 509 7.01 7.56 7.34
C TRP A 509 7.48 6.35 6.53
N PHE A 510 8.61 5.74 6.93
CA PHE A 510 9.20 4.61 6.23
C PHE A 510 8.62 3.26 6.65
N SER A 511 8.40 3.04 7.96
CA SER A 511 7.96 1.74 8.48
C SER A 511 6.45 1.52 8.37
N HIS A 512 5.65 2.59 8.34
CA HIS A 512 4.19 2.52 8.34
C HIS A 512 3.59 3.22 7.12
N THR A 513 3.70 4.55 7.00
CA THR A 513 2.98 5.32 5.97
C THR A 513 3.27 4.84 4.54
N LEU A 514 4.54 4.83 4.12
CA LEU A 514 4.92 4.38 2.77
C LEU A 514 4.63 2.90 2.54
N LYS A 515 4.69 2.08 3.59
CA LYS A 515 4.33 0.66 3.52
C LYS A 515 2.85 0.48 3.24
N TYR A 516 1.95 1.14 3.98
CA TYR A 516 0.51 1.07 3.71
C TYR A 516 0.16 1.63 2.33
N LEU A 517 0.78 2.74 1.92
CA LEU A 517 0.65 3.25 0.56
C LEU A 517 1.05 2.18 -0.47
N TYR A 518 2.24 1.61 -0.34
CA TYR A 518 2.75 0.61 -1.27
C TYR A 518 1.84 -0.62 -1.34
N LEU A 519 1.46 -1.18 -0.19
CA LEU A 519 0.57 -2.33 -0.08
C LEU A 519 -0.82 -2.09 -0.72
N SER A 520 -1.31 -0.85 -0.72
CA SER A 520 -2.60 -0.50 -1.33
C SER A 520 -2.59 -0.63 -2.85
N PHE A 521 -1.42 -0.50 -3.48
CA PHE A 521 -1.25 -0.53 -4.93
C PHE A 521 -0.68 -1.86 -5.44
N LEU A 522 -0.44 -2.83 -4.55
CA LEU A 522 -0.12 -4.20 -4.94
C LEU A 522 -1.37 -4.93 -5.44
N ASN A 523 -1.20 -5.80 -6.43
CA ASN A 523 -2.29 -6.69 -6.86
C ASN A 523 -2.46 -7.86 -5.88
N ASP A 524 -3.57 -8.60 -5.95
CA ASP A 524 -3.86 -9.71 -5.02
C ASP A 524 -2.81 -10.86 -5.03
N LYS A 525 -1.90 -10.92 -6.00
CA LYS A 525 -0.81 -11.90 -6.06
C LYS A 525 0.51 -11.39 -5.48
N GLU A 526 0.71 -10.07 -5.48
CA GLU A 526 1.88 -9.38 -4.92
C GLU A 526 1.65 -8.95 -3.47
N GLY A 527 0.38 -8.70 -3.12
CA GLY A 527 -0.04 -8.23 -1.81
C GLY A 527 0.13 -9.27 -0.71
N ILE A 528 -0.07 -8.79 0.51
CA ILE A 528 0.03 -9.60 1.72
C ILE A 528 -1.32 -10.25 2.00
N ASP A 529 -1.30 -11.55 2.30
CA ASP A 529 -2.48 -12.27 2.78
C ASP A 529 -2.68 -11.96 4.27
N HIS A 530 -3.62 -11.07 4.59
CA HIS A 530 -3.92 -10.69 5.98
C HIS A 530 -4.50 -11.85 6.79
N LYS A 531 -4.91 -12.97 6.17
CA LYS A 531 -5.29 -14.19 6.92
C LYS A 531 -4.09 -14.85 7.58
N ARG A 532 -2.88 -14.50 7.13
CA ARG A 532 -1.61 -15.13 7.55
C ARG A 532 -0.65 -14.15 8.18
N VAL A 533 -0.96 -12.86 8.12
CA VAL A 533 -0.06 -11.79 8.56
C VAL A 533 -0.86 -10.73 9.31
N VAL A 534 -0.29 -10.25 10.41
CA VAL A 534 -0.73 -9.08 11.15
C VAL A 534 0.29 -7.95 10.97
N LEU A 535 -0.21 -6.72 10.84
CA LEU A 535 0.60 -5.50 10.90
C LEU A 535 0.57 -4.97 12.34
N THR A 536 1.73 -4.80 12.97
CA THR A 536 1.86 -4.21 14.30
C THR A 536 1.54 -2.71 14.29
N LYS A 537 1.57 -2.07 15.46
CA LYS A 537 1.35 -0.62 15.62
C LYS A 537 2.29 0.27 14.79
N ASN A 538 3.49 -0.23 14.45
CA ASN A 538 4.47 0.48 13.61
C ASN A 538 4.48 -0.06 12.17
N GLY A 539 3.47 -0.84 11.76
CA GLY A 539 3.38 -1.40 10.42
C GLY A 539 4.29 -2.61 10.17
N HIS A 540 4.88 -3.23 11.20
CA HIS A 540 5.72 -4.42 11.00
C HIS A 540 4.89 -5.68 10.76
N LEU A 541 5.38 -6.59 9.92
CA LEU A 541 4.66 -7.78 9.51
C LEU A 541 5.05 -9.00 10.36
N TYR A 542 4.08 -9.56 11.08
CA TYR A 542 4.22 -10.82 11.81
C TYR A 542 3.29 -11.90 11.26
N PRO A 543 3.77 -13.15 11.11
CA PRO A 543 2.89 -14.26 10.75
C PRO A 543 1.87 -14.53 11.85
N THR A 544 0.62 -14.81 11.51
CA THR A 544 -0.42 -15.18 12.47
C THR A 544 -0.27 -16.64 12.89
N THR A 545 -0.69 -16.98 14.12
CA THR A 545 -0.67 -18.35 14.66
C THR A 545 -2.05 -19.06 14.61
N ILE A 546 -3.06 -18.37 14.06
CA ILE A 546 -4.48 -18.78 13.98
C ILE A 546 -4.72 -20.10 13.22
#